data_AF-A0A399PBY4-F1
#
_entry.id   AF-A0A399PBY4-F1
#
_cell.length_a   1.000
_cell.length_b   1.000
_cell.length_c   1.000
_cell.angle_alpha   90.00
_cell.angle_beta   90.00
_cell.angle_gamma   90.00
#
_symmetry.space_group_name_H-M   'P 1'
#
loop_
_entity.id
_entity.type
_entity.pdbx_description
1 polymer ?
#
loop_
_entity_poly.entity_id
_entity_poly.type
_entity_poly.pdbx_seq_one_letter_code
_entity_poly.pdbx_strand_id
1 'polypeptide(L)'
;WLTRIDQAADAAGARRIGADDPVGSLLPLERAIALTAVAAAGRAPVLVLDVVDPFPDAAAERAFLAALPALVHESTTVLLGAPGFPDDHGIPGRPTVRLRVAPDDATAPAPEAVERPDIDQPVLTGKETRR
;
A
#
# COMPACT_ATOMS: atom_id res chain seq x y z
N TRP A 1 -15.22 -6.08 -15.63
CA TRP A 1 -13.84 -5.65 -15.36
C TRP A 1 -13.55 -4.35 -16.09
N LEU A 2 -13.88 -4.22 -17.38
CA LEU A 2 -13.84 -2.95 -18.13
C LEU A 2 -14.54 -1.79 -17.40
N THR A 3 -15.76 -1.98 -16.88
CA THR A 3 -16.46 -0.95 -16.08
C THR A 3 -15.66 -0.46 -14.87
N ARG A 4 -14.84 -1.32 -14.25
CA ARG A 4 -13.97 -0.92 -13.13
C ARG A 4 -12.76 -0.13 -13.61
N ILE A 5 -12.25 -0.43 -14.79
CA ILE A 5 -11.18 0.35 -15.44
C ILE A 5 -11.70 1.74 -15.79
N ASP A 6 -12.91 1.85 -16.33
CA ASP A 6 -13.52 3.15 -16.61
C ASP A 6 -13.71 3.96 -15.33
N GLN A 7 -14.26 3.35 -14.27
CA GLN A 7 -14.40 4.00 -12.96
C GLN A 7 -13.06 4.43 -12.36
N ALA A 8 -12.02 3.61 -12.51
CA ALA A 8 -10.68 3.91 -12.05
C ALA A 8 -10.03 5.05 -12.85
N ALA A 9 -10.20 5.06 -14.17
CA ALA A 9 -9.73 6.13 -15.03
C ALA A 9 -10.44 7.45 -14.72
N ASP A 10 -11.76 7.43 -14.55
CA ASP A 10 -12.55 8.61 -14.15
C ASP A 10 -12.10 9.13 -12.77
N ALA A 11 -11.87 8.24 -11.79
CA ALA A 11 -11.38 8.60 -10.46
C ALA A 11 -9.96 9.19 -10.48
N ALA A 12 -9.11 8.73 -11.41
CA ALA A 12 -7.77 9.22 -11.62
C ALA A 12 -7.69 10.50 -12.49
N GLY A 13 -8.80 10.91 -13.11
CA GLY A 13 -8.78 11.95 -14.15
C GLY A 13 -7.96 11.57 -15.38
N ALA A 14 -7.80 10.26 -15.64
CA ALA A 14 -7.08 9.72 -16.78
C ALA A 14 -8.01 9.52 -17.99
N ARG A 15 -7.45 9.37 -19.20
CA ARG A 15 -8.24 8.99 -20.37
C ARG A 15 -8.81 7.58 -20.19
N ARG A 16 -9.93 7.28 -20.84
CA ARG A 16 -10.46 5.91 -20.90
C ARG A 16 -9.54 4.99 -21.69
N ILE A 17 -9.33 3.79 -21.15
CA ILE A 17 -8.43 2.78 -21.70
C ILE A 17 -9.28 1.76 -22.47
N GLY A 18 -9.12 1.74 -23.79
CA GLY A 18 -9.80 0.80 -24.67
C GLY A 18 -9.15 -0.59 -24.62
N ALA A 19 -9.91 -1.61 -25.03
CA ALA A 19 -9.39 -2.99 -25.10
C ALA A 19 -8.29 -3.16 -26.16
N ASP A 20 -8.31 -2.32 -27.21
CA ASP A 20 -7.36 -2.36 -28.31
C ASP A 20 -6.15 -1.44 -28.10
N ASP A 21 -6.10 -0.69 -26.99
CA ASP A 21 -4.96 0.18 -26.67
C ASP A 21 -3.73 -0.67 -26.33
N PRO A 22 -2.61 -0.56 -27.09
CA PRO A 22 -1.39 -1.24 -26.75
C PRO A 22 -0.84 -0.74 -25.41
N VAL A 23 -0.46 -1.66 -24.51
CA VAL A 23 0.10 -1.32 -23.19
C VAL A 23 1.31 -0.38 -23.31
N GLY A 24 2.11 -0.52 -24.37
CA GLY A 24 3.28 0.33 -24.63
C GLY A 24 2.96 1.77 -25.06
N SER A 25 1.74 2.06 -25.55
CA SER A 25 1.33 3.42 -25.92
C SER A 25 0.61 4.16 -24.78
N LEU A 26 0.34 3.49 -23.67
CA LEU A 26 -0.27 4.10 -22.49
C LEU A 26 0.74 4.99 -21.76
N LEU A 27 0.24 6.08 -21.17
CA LEU A 27 1.01 6.87 -20.21
C LEU A 27 1.25 6.07 -18.92
N PRO A 28 2.25 6.42 -18.08
CA PRO A 28 2.56 5.65 -16.87
C PRO A 28 1.35 5.40 -15.95
N LEU A 29 0.51 6.43 -15.73
CA LEU A 29 -0.70 6.32 -14.91
C LEU A 29 -1.74 5.35 -15.54
N GLU A 30 -2.00 5.49 -16.83
CA GLU A 30 -2.93 4.63 -17.56
C GLU A 30 -2.47 3.18 -17.57
N ARG A 31 -1.16 2.96 -17.81
CA ARG A 31 -0.54 1.65 -17.76
C ARG A 31 -0.65 1.02 -16.37
N ALA A 32 -0.41 1.78 -15.31
CA ALA A 32 -0.56 1.30 -13.94
C ALA A 32 -2.01 0.85 -13.64
N ILE A 33 -3.00 1.64 -14.07
CA ILE A 33 -4.43 1.30 -13.94
C ILE A 33 -4.75 0.00 -14.72
N ALA A 34 -4.32 -0.08 -15.98
CA ALA A 34 -4.58 -1.24 -16.83
C ALA A 34 -3.96 -2.53 -16.27
N LEU A 35 -2.68 -2.50 -15.90
CA LEU A 35 -1.97 -3.66 -15.37
C LEU A 35 -2.53 -4.10 -14.01
N THR A 36 -2.89 -3.14 -13.15
CA THR A 36 -3.53 -3.45 -11.86
C THR A 36 -4.88 -4.10 -12.07
N ALA A 37 -5.68 -3.65 -13.04
CA ALA A 37 -6.97 -4.25 -13.36
C ALA A 37 -6.82 -5.71 -13.85
N VAL A 38 -5.80 -5.98 -14.68
CA VAL A 38 -5.47 -7.33 -15.14
C VAL A 38 -5.06 -8.21 -13.95
N ALA A 39 -4.19 -7.72 -13.07
CA ALA A 39 -3.74 -8.48 -11.92
C ALA A 39 -4.88 -8.74 -10.91
N ALA A 40 -5.76 -7.75 -10.70
CA ALA A 40 -6.93 -7.87 -9.82
C ALA A 40 -8.00 -8.81 -10.37
N ALA A 41 -8.01 -9.12 -11.67
CA ALA A 41 -8.97 -10.04 -12.29
C ALA A 41 -8.91 -11.45 -11.69
N GLY A 42 -7.72 -11.86 -11.22
CA GLY A 42 -7.52 -13.15 -10.54
C GLY A 42 -8.16 -13.25 -9.15
N ARG A 43 -8.68 -12.14 -8.59
CA ARG A 43 -9.24 -12.07 -7.22
C ARG A 43 -8.32 -12.66 -6.14
N ALA A 44 -7.02 -12.49 -6.30
CA ALA A 44 -6.06 -12.88 -5.28
C ALA A 44 -6.36 -12.12 -3.96
N PRO A 45 -6.22 -12.79 -2.80
CA PRO A 45 -6.38 -12.12 -1.50
C PRO A 45 -5.26 -11.11 -1.24
N VAL A 46 -4.09 -11.32 -1.84
CA VAL A 46 -2.95 -10.40 -1.80
C VAL A 46 -2.53 -10.07 -3.22
N LEU A 47 -2.41 -8.79 -3.51
CA LEU A 47 -1.91 -8.27 -4.78
C LEU A 47 -0.63 -7.46 -4.52
N VAL A 48 0.47 -7.85 -5.14
CA VAL A 48 1.74 -7.12 -5.08
C VAL A 48 1.90 -6.32 -6.36
N LEU A 49 2.03 -5.00 -6.21
CA LEU A 49 2.24 -4.05 -7.29
C LEU A 49 3.62 -3.43 -7.09
N ASP A 50 4.59 -3.89 -7.88
CA ASP A 50 5.88 -3.23 -7.97
C ASP A 50 5.78 -2.15 -9.04
N VAL A 51 5.85 -0.88 -8.63
CA VAL A 51 5.74 0.27 -9.52
C VAL A 51 7.07 0.41 -10.25
N VAL A 52 7.21 -0.33 -11.35
CA VAL A 52 8.42 -0.34 -12.19
C VAL A 52 8.61 0.98 -12.94
N ASP A 53 7.52 1.58 -13.40
CA ASP A 53 7.52 2.90 -14.05
C ASP A 53 7.26 3.98 -12.99
N PRO A 54 8.20 4.90 -12.73
CA PRO A 54 7.94 6.01 -11.82
C PRO A 54 6.81 6.90 -12.37
N PHE A 55 5.92 7.34 -11.48
CA PHE A 55 4.94 8.36 -11.84
C PHE A 55 5.65 9.67 -12.21
N PRO A 56 5.13 10.44 -13.18
CA PRO A 56 5.75 11.68 -13.61
C PRO A 56 5.78 12.74 -12.50
N ASP A 57 4.82 12.69 -11.58
CA ASP A 57 4.72 13.58 -10.42
C ASP A 57 3.85 12.96 -9.30
N ALA A 58 3.81 13.62 -8.14
CA ALA A 58 3.01 13.21 -7.00
C ALA A 58 1.48 13.35 -7.22
N ALA A 59 1.04 14.08 -8.25
CA ALA A 59 -0.39 14.16 -8.58
C ALA A 59 -0.85 12.88 -9.30
N ALA A 60 -0.07 12.39 -10.25
CA ALA A 60 -0.30 11.11 -10.93
C ALA A 60 -0.24 9.93 -9.94
N GLU A 61 0.69 9.96 -8.99
CA GLU A 61 0.74 8.97 -7.91
C GLU A 61 -0.53 8.96 -7.05
N ARG A 62 -0.98 10.13 -6.58
CA ARG A 62 -2.23 10.26 -5.81
C ARG A 62 -3.45 9.84 -6.61
N ALA A 63 -3.48 10.17 -7.90
CA ALA A 63 -4.54 9.75 -8.81
C ALA A 63 -4.61 8.22 -8.92
N PHE A 64 -3.46 7.55 -9.01
CA PHE A 64 -3.39 6.09 -9.00
C PHE A 64 -3.90 5.50 -7.67
N LEU A 65 -3.46 6.04 -6.52
CA LEU A 65 -3.93 5.58 -5.22
C LEU A 65 -5.45 5.75 -5.05
N ALA A 66 -6.01 6.85 -5.56
CA ALA A 66 -7.45 7.11 -5.56
C ALA A 66 -8.23 6.13 -6.46
N ALA A 67 -7.60 5.60 -7.51
CA ALA A 67 -8.21 4.65 -8.44
C ALA A 67 -8.25 3.21 -7.89
N LEU A 68 -7.33 2.84 -7.00
CA LEU A 68 -7.21 1.47 -6.46
C LEU A 68 -8.51 0.90 -5.89
N PRO A 69 -9.31 1.62 -5.08
CA PRO A 69 -10.57 1.09 -4.55
C PRO A 69 -11.57 0.64 -5.62
N ALA A 70 -11.53 1.22 -6.83
CA ALA A 70 -12.38 0.78 -7.93
C ALA A 70 -11.85 -0.48 -8.63
N LEU A 71 -10.53 -0.69 -8.59
CA LEU A 71 -9.84 -1.79 -9.27
C LEU A 71 -9.84 -3.08 -8.45
N VAL A 72 -9.58 -2.98 -7.15
CA VAL A 72 -9.41 -4.14 -6.26
C VAL A 72 -10.62 -4.35 -5.36
N HIS A 73 -10.92 -5.62 -5.07
CA HIS A 73 -11.96 -5.95 -4.11
C HIS A 73 -11.61 -5.43 -2.71
N GLU A 74 -12.62 -5.10 -1.90
CA GLU A 74 -12.43 -4.61 -0.52
C GLU A 74 -11.66 -5.59 0.38
N SER A 75 -11.79 -6.89 0.11
CA SER A 75 -11.07 -7.95 0.82
C SER A 75 -9.64 -8.19 0.32
N THR A 76 -9.19 -7.50 -0.73
CA THR A 76 -7.84 -7.68 -1.28
C THR A 76 -6.87 -6.74 -0.57
N THR A 77 -5.82 -7.31 0.02
CA THR A 77 -4.65 -6.58 0.52
C THR A 77 -3.77 -6.20 -0.66
N VAL A 78 -3.42 -4.92 -0.76
CA VAL A 78 -2.52 -4.41 -1.80
C VAL A 78 -1.19 -4.04 -1.16
N LEU A 79 -0.11 -4.66 -1.62
CA LEU A 79 1.26 -4.27 -1.30
C LEU A 79 1.80 -3.46 -2.48
N LEU A 80 2.14 -2.19 -2.23
CA LEU A 80 2.78 -1.33 -3.23
C LEU A 80 4.26 -1.18 -2.92
N GLY A 81 5.10 -1.64 -3.84
CA GLY A 81 6.52 -1.31 -3.87
C GLY A 81 6.73 -0.06 -4.72
N ALA A 82 7.33 0.99 -4.16
CA ALA A 82 7.87 2.08 -4.97
C ALA A 82 9.09 2.70 -4.27
N PRO A 83 10.03 3.26 -5.05
CA PRO A 83 11.27 3.83 -4.52
C PRO A 83 11.08 5.11 -3.68
N GLY A 84 9.89 5.71 -3.66
CA GLY A 84 9.60 6.85 -2.80
C GLY A 84 8.13 7.29 -2.88
N PHE A 85 7.32 6.89 -1.89
CA PHE A 85 5.99 7.47 -1.64
C PHE A 85 6.13 8.56 -0.56
N PRO A 86 5.72 9.83 -0.80
CA PRO A 86 5.70 10.88 0.22
C PRO A 86 4.91 10.44 1.45
N ASP A 87 5.37 10.76 2.67
CA ASP A 87 4.81 10.26 3.94
C ASP A 87 3.31 10.53 4.14
N ASP A 88 2.76 11.52 3.46
CA ASP A 88 1.38 12.00 3.61
C ASP A 88 0.34 11.27 2.74
N HIS A 89 0.72 10.19 2.02
CA HIS A 89 -0.18 9.55 1.05
C HIS A 89 -0.63 8.14 1.48
N GLY A 90 -1.92 7.97 1.72
CA GLY A 90 -2.58 6.68 1.95
C GLY A 90 -3.68 6.44 0.91
N ILE A 91 -4.11 5.19 0.74
CA ILE A 91 -5.26 4.89 -0.13
C ILE A 91 -6.52 5.41 0.57
N PRO A 92 -7.28 6.34 -0.03
CA PRO A 92 -8.48 6.87 0.59
C PRO A 92 -9.47 5.76 0.98
N GLY A 93 -9.97 5.82 2.21
CA GLY A 93 -10.94 4.84 2.72
C GLY A 93 -10.37 3.45 3.05
N ARG A 94 -9.04 3.26 3.02
CA ARG A 94 -8.39 1.99 3.38
C ARG A 94 -7.33 2.15 4.47
N PRO A 95 -7.26 1.22 5.45
CA PRO A 95 -6.13 1.16 6.38
C PRO A 95 -4.83 1.02 5.58
N THR A 96 -3.88 1.92 5.81
CA THR A 96 -2.59 1.91 5.12
C THR A 96 -1.49 1.67 6.16
N VAL A 97 -0.68 0.63 5.95
CA VAL A 97 0.52 0.36 6.74
C VAL A 97 1.73 0.58 5.85
N ARG A 98 2.70 1.37 6.33
CA ARG A 98 3.95 1.64 5.61
C ARG A 98 5.08 0.85 6.23
N LEU A 99 5.84 0.17 5.38
CA LEU A 99 7.04 -0.56 5.77
C LEU A 99 8.24 0.11 5.11
N ARG A 100 9.10 0.73 5.91
CA ARG A 100 10.41 1.21 5.43
C ARG A 100 11.38 0.03 5.48
N VAL A 101 11.73 -0.49 4.31
CA VAL A 101 12.77 -1.50 4.19
C VAL A 101 14.10 -0.77 4.20
N ALA A 102 14.79 -0.78 5.34
CA ALA A 102 16.17 -0.32 5.37
C ALA A 102 17.03 -1.28 4.51
N PRO A 103 17.98 -0.77 3.71
CA PRO A 103 18.99 -1.64 3.13
C PRO A 103 19.72 -2.32 4.30
N ASP A 104 19.82 -3.64 4.23
CA ASP A 104 20.50 -4.47 5.22
C ASP A 104 22.03 -4.28 5.07
N ASP A 105 22.51 -3.08 5.41
CA ASP A 105 23.94 -2.73 5.38
C ASP A 105 24.25 -1.55 6.34
N ALA A 106 23.67 -1.59 7.52
CA ALA A 106 24.16 -0.85 8.67
C ALA A 106 24.36 -1.86 9.79
N THR A 107 25.62 -2.12 10.14
CA THR A 107 26.04 -2.71 11.41
C THR A 107 25.04 -2.28 12.48
N ALA A 108 24.25 -3.23 12.98
CA ALA A 108 23.34 -2.98 14.08
C ALA A 108 24.16 -2.26 15.17
N PRO A 109 23.79 -1.04 15.61
CA PRO A 109 24.41 -0.51 16.81
C PRO A 109 24.16 -1.56 17.89
N ALA A 110 25.23 -1.98 18.56
CA ALA A 110 25.13 -2.92 19.67
C ALA A 110 23.97 -2.46 20.56
N PRO A 111 23.07 -3.37 21.00
CA PRO A 111 21.98 -2.96 21.84
C PRO A 111 22.58 -2.28 23.07
N GLU A 112 22.42 -0.96 23.19
CA GLU A 112 22.58 -0.28 24.46
C GLU A 112 21.70 -1.06 25.43
N ALA A 113 22.30 -1.46 26.55
CA ALA A 113 21.66 -2.31 27.53
C ALA A 113 20.34 -1.68 27.98
N VAL A 114 19.24 -2.06 27.33
CA VAL A 114 17.90 -1.84 27.84
C VAL A 114 17.86 -2.68 29.10
N GLU A 115 17.92 -1.99 30.23
CA GLU A 115 17.70 -2.53 31.55
C GLU A 115 16.43 -3.38 31.48
N ARG A 116 16.60 -4.71 31.45
CA ARG A 116 15.48 -5.64 31.45
C ARG A 116 14.67 -5.34 32.71
N PRO A 117 13.37 -5.02 32.60
CA PRO A 117 12.54 -5.01 33.79
C PRO A 117 12.55 -6.42 34.38
N ASP A 118 13.01 -6.50 35.63
CA ASP A 118 13.19 -7.72 36.40
C ASP A 118 11.82 -8.43 36.55
N ILE A 119 11.65 -9.53 35.82
CA ILE A 119 10.40 -10.31 35.75
C ILE A 119 10.22 -11.15 37.02
N ASP A 120 11.20 -11.18 37.92
CA ASP A 120 11.16 -11.98 39.15
C ASP A 120 10.61 -11.23 40.38
N GLN A 121 10.01 -10.04 40.22
CA GLN A 121 9.32 -9.42 41.35
C GLN A 121 7.99 -10.14 41.68
N PRO A 122 7.85 -10.73 42.89
CA PRO A 122 6.60 -11.37 43.30
C PRO A 122 5.50 -10.32 43.50
N VAL A 123 4.39 -10.49 42.79
CA VAL A 123 3.17 -9.68 42.95
C VAL A 123 2.60 -9.91 44.35
N LEU A 124 2.76 -8.94 45.25
CA LEU A 124 2.07 -8.91 46.54
C LEU A 124 0.58 -8.68 46.31
N THR A 125 -0.21 -9.76 46.43
CA THR A 125 -1.66 -9.71 46.35
C THR A 125 -2.25 -9.73 47.76
N GLY A 126 -3.05 -8.73 48.13
CA GLY A 126 -3.85 -8.67 49.36
C GLY A 126 -3.55 -7.42 50.19
N LYS A 127 -4.51 -6.64 50.68
CA LYS A 127 -5.93 -6.85 50.97
C LYS A 127 -6.66 -5.51 50.84
N GLU A 128 -7.72 -5.42 50.04
CA GLU A 128 -8.77 -4.42 50.28
C GLU A 128 -9.76 -5.02 51.29
N THR A 129 -9.64 -4.57 52.54
CA THR A 129 -10.63 -4.81 53.59
C THR A 129 -11.88 -3.99 53.30
N ARG A 130 -12.96 -4.68 52.95
CA ARG A 130 -14.33 -4.14 52.96
C ARG A 130 -14.93 -4.34 54.35
N ARG A 131 -15.22 -3.26 55.07
CA ARG A 131 -16.30 -3.23 56.07
C ARG A 131 -16.80 -1.81 56.28
#